data_AF-A0A8S3JH00-F1
#
_entry.id   AF-A0A8S3JH00-F1
#
_cell.length_a   1.000
_cell.length_b   1.000
_cell.length_c   1.000
_cell.angle_alpha   90.00
_cell.angle_beta   90.00
_cell.angle_gamma   90.00
#
_symmetry.space_group_name_H-M   'P 1'
#
loop_
_entity.id
_entity.type
_entity.pdbx_description
1 polymer ?
#
loop_
_entity_poly.entity_id
_entity_poly.type
_entity_poly.pdbx_seq_one_letter_code
_entity_poly.pdbx_strand_id
1 'polypeptide(L)' 'MTTNHMNRNVRKHRKLVIVGDGMCGKTCLLFAFKDDRFIPTHDATIFDTYVADIQVDGKT' A
#
# COMPACT_ATOMS: atom_id res chain seq x y z
N MET A 1 26.64 -22.76 20.71
CA MET A 1 25.92 -23.24 19.51
C MET A 1 24.85 -22.22 19.17
N THR A 2 25.20 -21.14 18.48
CA THR A 2 24.24 -20.11 18.07
C THR A 2 23.74 -20.43 16.67
N THR A 3 22.45 -20.77 16.57
CA THR A 3 21.80 -21.03 15.29
C THR A 3 21.65 -19.71 14.55
N ASN A 4 22.53 -19.45 13.57
CA ASN A 4 22.36 -18.38 12.59
C ASN A 4 21.08 -18.65 11.80
N HIS A 5 20.02 -17.94 12.17
CA HIS A 5 18.79 -17.90 11.39
C HIS A 5 19.13 -17.19 10.07
N MET A 6 19.32 -17.95 8.99
CA MET A 6 19.47 -17.39 7.65
C MET A 6 18.22 -16.56 7.32
N ASN A 7 18.35 -15.23 7.41
CA ASN A 7 17.29 -14.31 7.05
C ASN A 7 17.10 -14.35 5.53
N ARG A 8 16.16 -15.17 5.06
CA ARG A 8 15.77 -15.18 3.65
C ARG A 8 15.00 -13.88 3.35
N ASN A 9 15.65 -12.92 2.70
CA ASN A 9 15.00 -11.76 2.10
C ASN A 9 14.17 -12.21 0.89
N VAL A 10 12.99 -12.81 1.15
CA VAL A 10 12.01 -13.14 0.11
C VAL A 10 11.08 -11.94 -0.05
N ARG A 11 11.03 -11.37 -1.25
CA ARG A 11 10.04 -10.35 -1.61
C ARG A 11 8.63 -10.93 -1.40
N LYS A 12 7.81 -10.28 -0.58
CA LYS A 12 6.44 -10.74 -0.30
C LYS A 12 5.44 -9.94 -1.10
N HIS A 13 4.77 -10.60 -2.05
CA HIS A 13 3.61 -10.02 -2.71
C HIS A 13 2.42 -9.97 -1.74
N ARG A 14 1.83 -8.78 -1.58
CA ARG A 14 0.64 -8.54 -0.76
C ARG A 14 -0.45 -7.88 -1.58
N LYS A 15 -1.69 -8.32 -1.41
CA LYS A 15 -2.89 -7.70 -1.99
C LYS A 15 -3.68 -7.03 -0.87
N LEU A 16 -3.82 -5.71 -0.94
CA LEU A 16 -4.63 -4.92 -0.01
C LEU A 16 -5.93 -4.52 -0.72
N VAL A 17 -7.07 -4.73 -0.06
CA VAL A 17 -8.39 -4.27 -0.51
C VAL A 17 -8.98 -3.40 0.58
N ILE A 18 -9.37 -2.18 0.22
CA ILE A 18 -9.97 -1.22 1.14
C ILE A 18 -11.47 -1.13 0.85
N VAL A 19 -12.29 -1.34 1.87
CA VAL A 19 -13.76 -1.33 1.79
C VAL A 19 -14.34 -0.30 2.77
N GLY A 20 -15.55 0.17 2.49
CA GLY A 20 -16.25 1.17 3.30
C GLY A 20 -17.25 1.97 2.47
N ASP A 21 -18.03 2.82 3.13
CA ASP A 21 -19.14 3.56 2.51
C ASP A 21 -18.74 4.53 1.40
N GLY A 22 -19.71 4.99 0.63
CA GLY A 22 -19.49 6.06 -0.35
C GLY A 22 -18.86 7.30 0.32
N MET A 23 -17.92 7.95 -0.37
CA MET A 23 -17.28 9.20 0.08
C MET A 23 -16.53 9.14 1.42
N CYS A 24 -16.32 7.97 2.02
CA CYS A 24 -15.58 7.84 3.29
C CYS A 24 -14.06 8.05 3.19
N GLY A 25 -13.55 8.49 2.02
CA GLY A 25 -12.14 8.88 1.85
C GLY A 25 -11.16 7.77 1.41
N LYS A 26 -11.63 6.58 0.99
CA LYS A 26 -10.75 5.47 0.56
C LYS A 26 -9.76 5.87 -0.55
N THR A 27 -10.25 6.58 -1.56
CA THR A 27 -9.40 7.05 -2.68
C THR A 27 -8.38 8.08 -2.19
N CYS A 28 -8.81 9.03 -1.36
CA CYS A 28 -7.91 10.03 -0.77
C CYS A 28 -6.81 9.38 0.07
N LEU A 29 -7.14 8.32 0.83
CA LEU A 29 -6.17 7.55 1.61
C LEU A 29 -5.12 6.87 0.71
N LEU A 30 -5.54 6.24 -0.39
CA LEU A 30 -4.61 5.62 -1.34
C LEU A 30 -3.68 6.66 -1.98
N PHE A 31 -4.20 7.83 -2.35
CA PHE A 31 -3.38 8.90 -2.91
C PHE A 31 -2.40 9.51 -1.89
N ALA A 32 -2.84 9.73 -0.65
CA ALA A 32 -1.97 10.20 0.42
C ALA A 32 -0.83 9.20 0.68
N PHE A 33 -1.14 7.90 0.72
CA PHE A 33 -0.13 6.85 0.89
C PHE A 33 0.87 6.76 -0.28
N LYS A 34 0.39 6.98 -1.51
CA LYS A 34 1.19 6.84 -2.72
C LYS A 34 2.02 8.08 -3.06
N ASP A 35 1.36 9.23 -3.10
CA ASP A 35 1.89 10.48 -3.68
C ASP A 35 2.22 11.51 -2.58
N ASP A 36 2.07 11.16 -1.30
CA ASP A 36 2.25 12.06 -0.14
C ASP A 36 1.48 13.40 -0.26
N ARG A 37 0.32 13.34 -0.92
CA ARG A 37 -0.56 14.50 -1.14
C ARG A 37 -2.03 14.15 -0.98
N PHE A 38 -2.79 15.12 -0.49
CA PHE A 38 -4.24 15.03 -0.42
C PHE A 38 -4.87 15.63 -1.68
N ILE A 39 -5.81 14.90 -2.28
CA ILE A 39 -6.56 15.36 -3.46
C ILE A 39 -8.02 15.59 -3.02
N PRO A 40 -8.50 16.85 -2.97
CA PRO A 40 -9.82 17.19 -2.46
C PRO A 40 -10.97 16.81 -3.42
N THR A 41 -10.68 16.70 -4.71
CA THR A 41 -11.65 16.33 -5.75
C THR A 41 -11.06 15.22 -6.60
N HIS A 42 -11.60 14.02 -6.47
CA HIS A 42 -11.29 12.93 -7.37
C HIS A 42 -12.35 12.93 -8.48
N ASP A 43 -11.96 13.26 -9.70
CA ASP A 43 -12.78 12.94 -10.86
C ASP A 43 -12.88 11.41 -10.93
N ALA A 44 -14.11 10.91 -10.82
CA ALA A 44 -14.42 9.49 -10.73
C ALA A 44 -14.13 8.80 -12.08
N THR A 45 -12.86 8.54 -12.37
CA THR A 45 -12.46 7.78 -13.55
C THR A 45 -11.55 6.63 -13.13
N ILE A 46 -12.20 5.47 -13.04
CA ILE A 46 -11.64 4.12 -13.03
C ILE A 46 -10.96 3.74 -11.71
N PHE A 47 -11.32 2.56 -11.21
CA PHE A 47 -10.70 1.94 -10.06
C PHE A 47 -9.19 1.80 -10.30
N ASP A 48 -8.38 2.64 -9.67
CA ASP A 48 -6.92 2.52 -9.74
C ASP A 48 -6.48 1.32 -8.90
N THR A 49 -6.14 0.23 -9.58
CA THR A 49 -5.34 -0.84 -8.97
C THR A 49 -3.90 -0.33 -8.92
N TYR A 50 -3.40 -0.11 -7.70
CA TYR A 50 -2.02 0.32 -7.50
C TYR A 50 -1.11 -0.86 -7.15
N VAL A 51 0.09 -0.87 -7.73
CA VAL A 51 1.16 -1.81 -7.41
C VAL A 51 2.41 -1.03 -7.05
N ALA A 52 3.00 -1.31 -5.90
CA ALA A 52 4.27 -0.74 -5.48
C ALA A 52 5.09 -1.69 -4.64
N ASP A 53 6.40 -1.53 -4.74
CA ASP A 53 7.36 -2.07 -3.79
C ASP A 53 7.43 -1.12 -2.59
N ILE A 54 7.19 -1.64 -1.38
CA ILE A 54 7.25 -0.86 -0.13
C ILE A 54 8.16 -1.57 0.87
N GLN A 55 8.97 -0.80 1.60
CA GLN A 55 9.72 -1.35 2.72
C GLN A 55 8.85 -1.42 3.97
N VAL A 56 8.81 -2.58 4.61
CA VAL A 56 8.14 -2.80 5.89
C VAL A 56 9.17 -3.42 6.83
N ASP A 57 9.40 -2.76 7.98
CA ASP A 57 10.40 -3.17 8.97
C ASP A 57 11.81 -3.36 8.37
N GLY A 58 12.19 -2.50 7.43
CA GLY A 58 13.48 -2.56 6.72
C GLY A 58 13.59 -3.72 5.71
N LYS A 59 12.49 -4.42 5.40
CA LYS A 59 12.42 -5.50 4.41
C LYS A 59 11.57 -5.06 3.22
N THR A 60 12.05 -5.30 2.00
CA THR A 60 11.34 -5.00 0.75
C THR A 60 10.46 -6.19 0.32
#